data_AF-A0A954F976-F1
#
_entry.id   AF-A0A954F976-F1
#
_cell.length_a   1.000
_cell.length_b   1.000
_cell.length_c   1.000
_cell.angle_alpha   90.00
_cell.angle_beta   90.00
_cell.angle_gamma   90.00
#
_symmetry.space_group_name_H-M   'P 1'
#
loop_
_entity.id
_entity.type
_entity.pdbx_description
1 polymer ?
#
loop_
_entity_poly.entity_id
_entity_poly.type
_entity_poly.pdbx_seq_one_letter_code
_entity_poly.pdbx_strand_id
1 'polypeptide(L)'
;MKFPLHTFEVSSPSEKDFIRLLQKAMNRLPSVVEQEISDADRFRFRLILEDYVVGLLKDMQAIQQLSRKWTPSDYVIIVQYEKTQGTICFNGQEQVIHFQK
;
A
#
# COMPACT_ATOMS: atom_id res chain seq x y z
N MET A 1 -21.51 -9.00 -7.25
CA MET A 1 -20.21 -8.31 -7.37
C MET A 1 -19.77 -7.88 -5.98
N LYS A 2 -18.64 -8.36 -5.47
CA LYS A 2 -18.05 -7.84 -4.22
C LYS A 2 -17.30 -6.57 -4.60
N PHE A 3 -17.87 -5.41 -4.28
CA PHE A 3 -17.18 -4.14 -4.45
C PHE A 3 -16.28 -3.90 -3.23
N PRO A 4 -15.02 -3.48 -3.42
CA PRO A 4 -14.19 -3.06 -2.31
C PRO A 4 -14.84 -1.85 -1.61
N LEU A 5 -14.70 -1.78 -0.29
CA LEU A 5 -15.13 -0.63 0.51
C LEU A 5 -14.41 0.65 0.08
N HIS A 6 -13.13 0.51 -0.25
CA HIS A 6 -12.32 1.60 -0.77
C HIS A 6 -11.14 1.05 -1.57
N THR A 7 -10.70 1.82 -2.54
CA THR A 7 -9.46 1.58 -3.27
C THR A 7 -8.78 2.91 -3.51
N PHE A 8 -7.47 2.96 -3.26
CA PHE A 8 -6.65 4.08 -3.70
C PHE A 8 -5.41 3.57 -4.43
N GLU A 9 -4.95 4.39 -5.36
CA GLU A 9 -3.73 4.16 -6.12
C GLU A 9 -2.82 5.37 -5.92
N VAL A 10 -1.54 5.10 -5.68
CA VAL A 10 -0.49 6.11 -5.57
C VAL A 10 0.63 5.71 -6.50
N SER A 11 1.00 6.60 -7.41
CA SER A 11 2.11 6.43 -8.33
C SER A 11 3.04 7.63 -8.29
N SER A 12 4.36 7.40 -8.34
CA SER A 12 5.34 8.48 -8.46
C SER A 12 6.71 7.94 -8.91
N PRO A 13 7.46 8.66 -9.76
CA PRO A 13 8.85 8.35 -10.08
C PRO A 13 9.82 8.67 -8.93
N SER A 14 9.40 9.50 -7.98
CA SER A 14 10.19 9.96 -6.82
C SER A 14 9.75 9.21 -5.57
N GLU A 15 10.69 8.53 -4.90
CA GLU A 15 10.44 7.81 -3.64
C GLU A 15 9.90 8.74 -2.56
N LYS A 16 10.48 9.95 -2.43
CA LYS A 16 10.05 10.93 -1.45
C LYS A 16 8.61 11.40 -1.69
N ASP A 17 8.25 11.65 -2.94
CA ASP A 17 6.88 12.05 -3.28
C ASP A 17 5.91 10.87 -3.15
N PHE A 18 6.34 9.66 -3.50
CA PHE A 18 5.58 8.43 -3.31
C PHE A 18 5.20 8.24 -1.84
N ILE A 19 6.17 8.31 -0.93
CA ILE A 19 5.94 8.18 0.52
C ILE A 19 4.96 9.25 1.01
N ARG A 20 5.14 10.50 0.58
CA ARG A 20 4.25 11.61 0.97
C ARG A 20 2.81 11.37 0.48
N LEU A 21 2.65 10.93 -0.76
CA LEU A 21 1.34 10.65 -1.35
C LEU A 21 0.66 9.45 -0.67
N LEU A 22 1.42 8.40 -0.38
CA LEU A 22 0.95 7.23 0.35
C LEU A 22 0.46 7.59 1.75
N GLN A 23 1.26 8.33 2.52
CA GLN A 23 0.85 8.84 3.84
C GLN A 23 -0.42 9.68 3.77
N LYS A 24 -0.54 10.53 2.75
CA LYS A 24 -1.74 11.35 2.55
C LYS A 24 -2.98 10.50 2.23
N ALA A 25 -2.83 9.44 1.45
CA ALA A 25 -3.92 8.51 1.12
C ALA A 25 -4.35 7.71 2.37
N MET A 26 -3.39 7.17 3.13
CA MET A 26 -3.67 6.43 4.38
C MET A 26 -4.34 7.28 5.46
N ASN A 27 -4.05 8.58 5.52
CA ASN A 27 -4.67 9.50 6.47
C ASN A 27 -6.08 9.98 6.04
N ARG A 28 -6.54 9.60 4.84
CA ARG A 28 -7.82 10.04 4.27
C ARG A 28 -8.70 8.84 3.93
N LEU A 29 -8.82 7.90 4.86
CA LEU A 29 -9.74 6.77 4.69
C LEU A 29 -11.18 7.28 4.71
N PRO A 30 -12.05 6.79 3.81
CA PRO A 30 -13.45 7.15 3.82
C PRO A 30 -14.15 6.56 5.04
N SER A 31 -15.18 7.26 5.54
CA SER A 31 -15.96 6.85 6.72
C SER A 31 -16.53 5.43 6.63
N VAL A 32 -16.82 4.93 5.43
CA VAL A 32 -17.30 3.55 5.22
C VAL A 32 -16.28 2.50 5.68
N VAL A 33 -14.98 2.75 5.46
CA VAL A 33 -13.89 1.89 5.95
C VAL A 33 -13.79 1.99 7.46
N GLU A 34 -14.01 3.18 8.01
CA GLU A 34 -13.94 3.41 9.45
C GLU A 34 -15.07 2.72 10.23
N GLN A 35 -16.26 2.66 9.63
CA GLN A 35 -17.44 2.03 10.21
C GLN A 35 -17.43 0.51 10.09
N GLU A 36 -16.89 -0.03 9.00
CA GLU A 36 -16.94 -1.47 8.71
C GLU A 36 -15.73 -2.24 9.27
N ILE A 37 -14.60 -1.57 9.52
CA ILE A 37 -13.36 -2.21 9.98
C ILE A 37 -12.96 -1.62 11.33
N SER A 38 -12.65 -2.50 12.28
CA SER A 38 -12.24 -2.12 13.63
C SER A 38 -11.00 -1.21 13.62
N ASP A 39 -10.89 -0.31 14.61
CA ASP A 39 -9.70 0.54 14.76
C ASP A 39 -8.42 -0.31 14.88
N ALA A 40 -8.51 -1.45 15.58
CA ALA A 40 -7.39 -2.37 15.75
C ALA A 40 -6.93 -2.98 14.42
N ASP A 41 -7.87 -3.44 13.57
CA ASP A 41 -7.55 -3.98 12.25
C ASP A 41 -7.02 -2.90 11.32
N ARG A 42 -7.61 -1.69 11.33
CA ARG A 42 -7.13 -0.55 10.54
C ARG A 42 -5.70 -0.17 10.93
N PHE A 43 -5.41 -0.11 12.22
CA PHE A 43 -4.08 0.17 12.73
C PHE A 43 -3.09 -0.93 12.36
N ARG A 44 -3.46 -2.20 12.55
CA ARG A 44 -2.65 -3.36 12.16
C ARG A 44 -2.34 -3.36 10.67
N PHE A 45 -3.35 -3.11 9.84
CA PHE A 45 -3.20 -3.05 8.39
C PHE A 45 -2.24 -1.93 7.98
N ARG A 46 -2.37 -0.75 8.58
CA ARG A 46 -1.46 0.37 8.35
C ARG A 46 -0.02 0.01 8.69
N LEU A 47 0.23 -0.64 9.83
CA LEU A 47 1.57 -1.06 10.22
C LEU A 47 2.18 -2.04 9.21
N ILE A 48 1.40 -3.03 8.77
CA ILE A 48 1.86 -4.01 7.78
C ILE A 48 2.14 -3.32 6.43
N LEU A 49 1.27 -2.38 6.02
CA LEU A 49 1.46 -1.60 4.80
C LEU A 49 2.75 -0.76 4.84
N GLU A 50 3.00 -0.07 5.95
CA GLU A 50 4.22 0.72 6.13
C GLU A 50 5.47 -0.17 6.11
N ASP A 51 5.46 -1.30 6.83
CA ASP A 51 6.59 -2.25 6.86
C ASP A 51 6.84 -2.90 5.49
N TYR A 52 5.79 -3.36 4.82
CA TYR A 52 5.87 -3.97 3.50
C TYR A 52 6.45 -3.01 2.47
N VAL A 53 5.94 -1.77 2.42
CA VAL A 53 6.44 -0.75 1.49
C VAL A 53 7.90 -0.40 1.78
N VAL A 54 8.30 -0.26 3.04
CA VAL A 54 9.69 0.01 3.41
C VAL A 54 10.61 -1.14 2.98
N GLY A 55 10.18 -2.40 3.15
CA GLY A 55 10.90 -3.57 2.68
C GLY A 55 11.13 -3.53 1.17
N LEU A 56 10.06 -3.33 0.40
CA LEU A 56 10.12 -3.31 -1.07
C LEU A 56 10.93 -2.14 -1.63
N LEU A 57 10.87 -0.96 -1.00
CA LEU A 57 11.70 0.17 -1.39
C LEU A 57 13.20 -0.14 -1.23
N LYS A 58 13.59 -0.80 -0.13
CA LYS A 58 14.98 -1.23 0.09
C LYS A 58 15.43 -2.26 -0.95
N ASP A 59 14.57 -3.24 -1.26
CA ASP A 59 14.87 -4.25 -2.28
C ASP A 59 15.05 -3.62 -3.66
N MET A 60 14.20 -2.65 -4.03
CA MET A 60 14.34 -1.90 -5.28
C MET A 60 15.64 -1.09 -5.33
N GLN A 61 16.00 -0.41 -4.24
CA GLN A 61 17.27 0.34 -4.17
C GLN A 61 18.48 -0.60 -4.33
N ALA A 62 18.46 -1.78 -3.70
CA ALA A 62 19.52 -2.77 -3.85
C ALA A 62 19.64 -3.28 -5.30
N ILE A 63 18.52 -3.54 -5.97
CA ILE A 63 18.49 -3.96 -7.38
C ILE A 63 19.01 -2.84 -8.30
N GLN A 64 18.63 -1.58 -8.06
CA GLN A 64 19.12 -0.42 -8.81
C GLN A 64 20.64 -0.26 -8.69
N GLN A 65 21.21 -0.46 -7.50
CA GLN A 65 22.66 -0.40 -7.30
C GLN A 65 23.41 -1.52 -8.06
N LEU A 66 22.81 -2.70 -8.17
CA LEU A 66 23.37 -3.84 -8.90
C LEU A 66 23.23 -3.72 -10.42
N SER A 67 22.22 -2.99 -10.91
CA SER A 67 21.87 -2.89 -12.32
C SER A 67 22.18 -1.52 -12.91
N ARG A 68 23.33 -1.37 -13.60
CA ARG A 68 23.72 -0.16 -14.36
C ARG A 68 22.78 0.22 -15.52
N LYS A 69 21.76 -0.58 -15.84
CA LYS A 69 20.87 -0.38 -16.99
C LYS A 69 19.38 -0.33 -16.63
N TRP A 70 19.00 -0.37 -15.36
CA TRP A 70 17.60 -0.31 -14.98
C TRP A 70 17.09 1.14 -15.06
N THR A 71 16.12 1.37 -15.93
CA THR A 71 15.32 2.59 -15.95
C THR A 71 14.41 2.56 -14.72
N PRO A 72 14.22 3.68 -13.99
CA PRO A 72 13.32 3.69 -12.85
C PRO A 72 11.89 3.49 -13.37
N SER A 73 11.34 2.31 -13.11
CA SER A 73 9.88 2.11 -13.12
C SER A 73 9.30 2.99 -12.02
N ASP A 74 8.18 3.66 -12.29
CA ASP A 74 7.45 4.40 -11.26
C ASP A 74 7.18 3.51 -10.04
N TYR A 75 7.24 4.08 -8.85
CA TYR A 75 6.71 3.44 -7.65
C TYR A 75 5.19 3.50 -7.72
N VAL A 76 4.53 2.34 -7.86
CA VAL A 76 3.08 2.22 -7.96
C VAL A 76 2.59 1.32 -6.84
N ILE A 77 1.61 1.79 -6.08
CA ILE A 77 0.91 1.00 -5.08
C ILE A 77 -0.60 1.16 -5.23
N ILE A 78 -1.29 0.03 -5.18
CA ILE A 78 -2.75 -0.07 -5.14
C ILE A 78 -3.11 -0.70 -3.81
N VAL A 79 -3.93 -0.02 -3.02
CA VAL A 79 -4.42 -0.52 -1.73
C VAL A 79 -5.93 -0.64 -1.81
N GLN A 80 -6.42 -1.83 -1.48
CA GLN A 80 -7.85 -2.15 -1.48
C GLN A 80 -8.29 -2.55 -0.09
N TYR A 81 -9.41 -1.98 0.36
CA TYR A 81 -10.08 -2.36 1.59
C TYR A 81 -11.36 -3.12 1.23
N GLU A 82 -11.52 -4.32 1.78
CA GLU A 82 -12.76 -5.09 1.75
C GLU A 82 -13.30 -5.28 3.17
N LYS A 83 -14.48 -5.88 3.32
CA LYS A 83 -15.07 -6.09 4.67
C LYS A 83 -14.28 -7.05 5.55
N THR A 84 -13.54 -7.99 4.97
CA THR A 84 -12.87 -9.08 5.71
C THR A 84 -11.36 -9.09 5.52
N GLN A 85 -10.85 -8.26 4.63
CA GLN A 85 -9.43 -8.24 4.26
C GLN A 85 -9.06 -6.90 3.64
N GLY A 86 -7.77 -6.62 3.61
CA GLY A 86 -7.20 -5.59 2.76
C GLY A 86 -6.11 -6.20 1.87
N THR A 87 -5.96 -5.64 0.68
CA THR A 87 -4.97 -6.07 -0.30
C THR A 87 -4.03 -4.92 -0.59
N ILE A 88 -2.74 -5.20 -0.63
CA ILE A 88 -1.68 -4.26 -0.98
C ILE A 88 -1.00 -4.82 -2.23
N CYS A 89 -0.99 -4.05 -3.32
CA CYS A 89 -0.26 -4.42 -4.53
C CYS A 89 0.77 -3.33 -4.83
N PHE A 90 2.05 -3.64 -4.72
CA PHE A 90 3.16 -2.73 -4.98
C PHE A 90 3.97 -3.21 -6.18
N ASN A 91 4.01 -2.44 -7.26
CA ASN A 91 4.71 -2.78 -8.50
C ASN A 91 4.43 -4.22 -8.99
N GLY A 92 3.20 -4.70 -8.79
CA GLY A 92 2.76 -6.06 -9.17
C GLY A 92 2.99 -7.14 -8.11
N GLN A 93 3.64 -6.83 -6.98
CA GLN A 93 3.72 -7.75 -5.84
C GLN A 93 2.51 -7.56 -4.92
N GLU A 94 1.74 -8.64 -4.71
CA GLU A 94 0.50 -8.61 -3.94
C GLU A 94 0.68 -9.23 -2.56
N GLN A 95 0.11 -8.58 -1.54
CA GLN A 95 -0.05 -9.10 -0.20
C GLN A 95 -1.48 -8.90 0.29
N VAL A 96 -2.09 -9.98 0.78
CA VAL A 96 -3.45 -9.99 1.34
C VAL A 96 -3.39 -10.14 2.86
N ILE A 97 -4.10 -9.26 3.57
CA ILE A 97 -4.14 -9.19 5.03
C ILE A 97 -5.58 -9.38 5.47
N HIS A 98 -5.84 -10.40 6.27
CA HIS A 98 -7.19 -10.69 6.76
C HIS A 98 -7.47 -9.92 8.07
N PHE A 99 -8.65 -9.34 8.17
CA PHE A 99 -9.12 -8.64 9.37
C PHE A 99 -9.68 -9.65 10.38
N GLN A 100 -9.35 -9.46 11.66
CA GLN A 100 -9.84 -10.30 12.74
C GLN A 100 -11.15 -9.70 13.24
N LYS A 101 -12.26 -10.14 12.63
CA LYS A 101 -13.61 -9.80 13.06
C LYS A 101 -13.84 -10.00 14.57
#